data_AF-A0A444ZPY1-F1
#
_entry.id   AF-A0A444ZPY1-F1
#
_cell.length_a   1.000
_cell.length_b   1.000
_cell.length_c   1.000
_cell.angle_alpha   90.00
_cell.angle_beta   90.00
_cell.angle_gamma   90.00
#
_symmetry.space_group_name_H-M   'P 1'
#
loop_
_entity.id
_entity.type
_entity.pdbx_description
1 polymer ?
#
loop_
_entity_poly.entity_id
_entity_poly.type
_entity_poly.pdbx_seq_one_letter_code
_entity_poly.pdbx_strand_id
1 'polypeptide(L)'
;MGQDHRRLDSKVIAQHIFTMVKANPTTSIRILQGGVENHFDYKAFYIKVWLAKQRVVIRIYDDWEESYNELSLWLFAMQMYLSGATCDIALAWFSIRL
;
A
#
# COMPACT_ATOMS: atom_id res chain seq x y z
N MET A 1 -23.33 0.37 -19.74
CA MET A 1 -22.49 0.82 -18.61
C MET A 1 -23.35 1.75 -17.76
N GLY A 2 -23.57 1.58 -16.46
CA GLY A 2 -23.48 0.44 -15.56
C GLY A 2 -24.71 0.53 -14.66
N GLN A 3 -25.33 -0.60 -14.32
CA GLN A 3 -26.37 -0.60 -13.31
C GLN A 3 -25.70 -0.37 -11.95
N ASP A 4 -25.69 0.87 -11.51
CA ASP A 4 -25.39 1.25 -10.13
C ASP A 4 -26.50 0.68 -9.24
N HIS A 5 -26.38 -0.61 -8.94
CA HIS A 5 -27.19 -1.26 -7.93
C HIS A 5 -26.70 -0.79 -6.56
N ARG A 6 -27.40 0.23 -6.10
CA ARG A 6 -27.44 0.96 -4.83
C ARG A 6 -27.46 0.11 -3.53
N ARG A 7 -27.15 -1.20 -3.56
CA ARG A 7 -27.43 -2.10 -2.42
C ARG A 7 -26.23 -2.43 -1.54
N LEU A 8 -25.00 -2.46 -2.05
CA LEU A 8 -23.80 -2.68 -1.22
C LEU A 8 -22.70 -1.67 -1.59
N ASP A 9 -22.52 -0.68 -0.71
CA ASP A 9 -21.47 0.32 -0.82
C ASP A 9 -20.13 -0.27 -0.33
N SER A 10 -19.05 0.09 -1.03
CA SER A 10 -17.68 -0.28 -0.68
C SER A 10 -17.31 0.10 0.77
N LYS A 11 -17.89 1.19 1.31
CA LYS A 11 -17.69 1.60 2.70
C LYS A 11 -18.27 0.62 3.71
N VAL A 12 -19.47 0.09 3.42
CA VAL A 12 -20.14 -0.91 4.27
C VAL A 12 -19.36 -2.22 4.26
N ILE A 13 -18.90 -2.64 3.07
CA ILE A 13 -18.03 -3.81 2.93
C ILE A 13 -16.73 -3.61 3.70
N ALA A 14 -16.10 -2.43 3.59
CA ALA A 14 -14.85 -2.10 4.27
C ALA A 14 -14.99 -2.22 5.80
N GLN A 15 -16.11 -1.76 6.36
CA GLN A 15 -16.39 -1.88 7.79
C GLN A 15 -16.52 -3.35 8.23
N HIS A 16 -17.19 -4.19 7.43
CA HIS A 16 -17.35 -5.61 7.74
C HIS A 16 -16.02 -6.38 7.67
N ILE A 17 -15.23 -6.17 6.61
CA ILE A 17 -13.95 -6.88 6.41
C ILE A 17 -12.80 -6.29 7.25
N PHE A 18 -13.01 -5.18 7.94
CA PHE A 18 -11.96 -4.45 8.65
C PHE A 18 -11.19 -5.35 9.62
N THR A 19 -11.89 -6.10 10.47
CA THR A 19 -11.28 -6.99 11.46
C THR A 19 -10.54 -8.16 10.80
N MET A 20 -11.08 -8.71 9.71
CA MET A 20 -10.43 -9.79 8.96
C MET A 20 -9.11 -9.35 8.33
N VAL A 21 -9.12 -8.18 7.67
CA VAL A 21 -7.92 -7.61 7.04
C VAL A 21 -6.91 -7.13 8.08
N LYS A 22 -7.37 -6.59 9.22
CA LYS A 22 -6.49 -6.20 10.33
C LYS A 22 -5.80 -7.40 10.96
N ALA A 23 -6.50 -8.54 11.12
CA ALA A 23 -5.92 -9.76 11.64
C ALA A 23 -4.94 -10.41 10.64
N ASN A 24 -5.28 -10.38 9.35
CA ASN A 24 -4.40 -10.87 8.29
C ASN A 24 -4.51 -10.02 7.01
N PRO A 25 -3.58 -9.08 6.77
CA PRO A 25 -3.59 -8.22 5.58
C PRO A 25 -3.42 -8.98 4.26
N THR A 26 -2.81 -10.17 4.29
CA THR A 26 -2.56 -11.00 3.11
C THR A 26 -3.79 -11.77 2.64
N THR A 27 -4.90 -11.69 3.37
CA THR A 27 -6.15 -12.38 3.04
C THR A 27 -6.58 -12.13 1.59
N SER A 28 -6.83 -13.20 0.85
CA SER A 28 -7.21 -13.10 -0.56
C SER A 28 -8.60 -12.46 -0.71
N ILE A 29 -8.80 -11.74 -1.82
CA ILE A 29 -10.09 -11.08 -2.11
C ILE A 29 -11.21 -12.11 -2.24
N ARG A 30 -10.91 -13.33 -2.70
CA ARG A 30 -11.89 -14.43 -2.80
C ARG A 30 -12.42 -14.85 -1.44
N ILE A 31 -11.56 -14.94 -0.42
CA ILE A 31 -11.97 -15.25 0.95
C ILE A 31 -12.85 -14.13 1.50
N LEU A 32 -12.43 -12.87 1.30
CA LEU A 32 -13.23 -11.71 1.72
C LEU A 32 -14.58 -11.67 1.02
N GLN A 33 -14.63 -12.01 -0.27
CA GLN A 33 -15.86 -12.05 -1.06
C GLN A 33 -16.83 -13.12 -0.53
N GLY A 34 -16.33 -14.30 -0.17
CA GLY A 34 -17.15 -15.34 0.48
C GLY A 34 -17.68 -14.90 1.85
N GLY A 35 -16.87 -14.22 2.66
CA GLY A 35 -17.32 -13.65 3.95
C GLY A 35 -18.42 -12.61 3.77
N VAL A 36 -18.29 -11.73 2.78
CA VAL A 36 -19.28 -10.71 2.43
C VAL A 36 -20.58 -11.36 1.91
N GLU A 37 -20.46 -12.39 1.07
CA GLU A 37 -21.62 -13.13 0.54
C GLU A 37 -22.39 -13.85 1.67
N ASN A 38 -21.69 -14.47 2.61
CA ASN A 38 -22.29 -15.13 3.77
C ASN A 38 -22.94 -14.15 4.75
N HIS A 39 -22.48 -12.89 4.82
CA HIS A 39 -23.00 -11.92 5.78
C HIS A 39 -24.16 -11.09 5.24
N PHE A 40 -24.11 -10.74 3.95
CA PHE A 40 -25.12 -9.89 3.31
C PHE A 40 -26.09 -10.68 2.42
N ASP A 41 -25.98 -12.01 2.37
CA ASP A 41 -26.72 -12.91 1.48
C ASP A 41 -26.65 -12.45 0.00
N TYR A 42 -25.52 -11.82 -0.37
CA TYR A 42 -25.33 -11.22 -1.67
C TYR A 42 -23.89 -11.31 -2.15
N LYS A 43 -23.73 -11.82 -3.37
CA LYS A 43 -22.42 -11.91 -4.02
C LYS A 43 -21.92 -10.53 -4.43
N ALA A 44 -21.04 -9.94 -3.61
CA ALA A 44 -20.36 -8.71 -3.96
C ALA A 44 -19.43 -8.92 -5.17
N PHE A 45 -19.39 -7.94 -6.07
CA PHE A 45 -18.45 -7.94 -7.18
C PHE A 45 -17.00 -7.86 -6.66
N TYR A 46 -16.10 -8.59 -7.32
CA TYR A 46 -14.68 -8.62 -6.99
C TYR A 46 -14.07 -7.22 -6.84
N ILE A 47 -14.35 -6.31 -7.79
CA ILE A 47 -13.85 -4.92 -7.78
C ILE A 47 -14.29 -4.17 -6.51
N LYS A 48 -15.54 -4.35 -6.06
CA LYS A 48 -16.05 -3.69 -4.85
C LYS A 48 -15.33 -4.18 -3.59
N VAL A 49 -15.08 -5.49 -3.51
CA VAL A 49 -14.34 -6.09 -2.38
C VAL A 49 -12.88 -5.67 -2.41
N TRP A 50 -12.27 -5.58 -3.60
CA TRP A 50 -10.91 -5.05 -3.77
C TRP A 50 -10.80 -3.60 -3.29
N LEU A 51 -11.70 -2.71 -3.73
CA LEU A 51 -11.76 -1.31 -3.28
C LEU A 51 -11.98 -1.20 -1.76
N ALA A 52 -12.86 -2.03 -1.21
CA ALA A 52 -13.08 -2.09 0.23
C ALA A 52 -11.81 -2.50 0.99
N LYS A 53 -11.08 -3.51 0.49
CA LYS A 53 -9.80 -3.94 1.08
C LYS A 53 -8.78 -2.80 1.04
N GLN A 54 -8.65 -2.10 -0.08
CA GLN A 54 -7.74 -0.95 -0.20
C GLN A 54 -8.08 0.16 0.82
N ARG A 55 -9.36 0.50 0.96
CA ARG A 55 -9.82 1.46 1.98
C ARG A 55 -9.43 1.04 3.40
N VAL A 56 -9.52 -0.26 3.72
CA VAL A 56 -9.11 -0.77 5.03
C VAL A 56 -7.60 -0.70 5.21
N VAL A 57 -6.81 -1.03 4.19
CA VAL A 57 -5.34 -0.94 4.24
C VAL A 57 -4.90 0.50 4.51
N ILE A 58 -5.42 1.47 3.76
CA ILE A 58 -5.15 2.90 3.98
C ILE A 58 -5.56 3.31 5.40
N ARG A 59 -6.67 2.79 5.92
CA ARG A 59 -7.09 3.11 7.30
C ARG A 59 -6.18 2.50 8.38
N ILE A 60 -5.52 1.39 8.12
CA ILE A 60 -4.66 0.69 9.11
C ILE A 60 -3.24 1.24 9.08
N TYR A 61 -2.69 1.44 7.88
CA TYR A 61 -1.29 1.81 7.66
C TYR A 61 -1.11 3.28 7.33
N ASP A 62 -2.20 4.05 7.39
CA ASP A 62 -2.27 5.41 6.86
C ASP A 62 -1.97 5.45 5.36
N ASP A 63 -1.81 6.64 4.79
CA ASP A 63 -1.37 6.80 3.42
C ASP A 63 0.08 6.29 3.25
N TRP A 64 0.20 5.09 2.69
CA TRP A 64 1.50 4.47 2.37
C TRP A 64 2.34 5.31 1.41
N GLU A 65 1.71 6.24 0.67
CA GLU A 65 2.37 7.14 -0.27
C GLU A 65 3.42 8.02 0.43
N GLU A 66 3.11 8.52 1.63
CA GLU A 66 4.06 9.34 2.41
C GLU A 66 5.29 8.53 2.84
N SER A 67 5.07 7.32 3.36
CA SER A 67 6.16 6.39 3.72
C SER A 67 7.05 6.02 2.52
N TYR A 68 6.45 5.86 1.34
CA TYR A 68 7.19 5.56 0.11
C TYR A 68 8.02 6.76 -0.36
N ASN A 69 7.44 7.95 -0.28
CA ASN A 69 8.13 9.20 -0.62
C ASN A 69 9.31 9.44 0.31
N GLU A 70 9.15 9.26 1.62
CA GLU A 70 10.26 9.36 2.58
C GLU A 70 11.39 8.39 2.27
N LEU A 71 11.07 7.11 2.04
CA LEU A 71 12.07 6.11 1.68
C LEU A 71 12.85 6.50 0.41
N SER A 72 12.15 7.02 -0.59
CA SER A 72 12.77 7.48 -1.84
C SER A 72 13.74 8.65 -1.62
N LEU A 73 13.37 9.60 -0.74
CA LEU A 73 14.21 10.71 -0.35
C LEU A 73 15.47 10.24 0.40
N TRP A 74 15.34 9.29 1.32
CA TRP A 74 16.47 8.71 2.04
C TRP A 74 17.43 7.96 1.10
N LEU A 75 16.90 7.17 0.16
CA LEU A 75 17.71 6.48 -0.84
C LEU A 75 18.47 7.47 -1.73
N PHE A 76 17.81 8.55 -2.13
CA PHE A 76 18.45 9.62 -2.89
C PHE A 76 19.56 10.31 -2.09
N ALA A 77 19.32 10.65 -0.82
CA ALA A 77 20.32 11.23 0.06
C ALA A 77 21.53 10.30 0.27
N MET A 78 21.30 9.00 0.45
CA MET A 78 22.37 7.99 0.53
C MET A 78 23.19 7.91 -0.75
N GLN A 79 22.52 7.92 -1.92
CA GLN A 79 23.21 7.91 -3.20
C GLN A 79 24.09 9.16 -3.36
N MET A 80 23.58 10.33 -2.99
CA MET A 80 24.37 11.58 -2.99
C MET A 80 25.56 11.50 -2.03
N TYR A 81 25.34 11.04 -0.80
CA TYR A 81 26.41 10.90 0.20
C TYR A 81 27.52 9.94 -0.28
N LEU A 82 27.16 8.78 -0.81
CA LEU A 82 28.11 7.81 -1.34
C LEU A 82 28.87 8.37 -2.55
N SER A 83 28.19 9.11 -3.44
CA SER A 83 28.86 9.76 -4.58
C SER A 83 29.83 10.86 -4.15
N GLY A 84 29.47 11.65 -3.13
CA GLY A 84 30.34 12.67 -2.55
C GLY A 84 31.59 12.06 -1.91
N ALA A 85 31.41 11.00 -1.13
CA ALA A 85 32.50 10.25 -0.52
C ALA A 85 33.44 9.64 -1.58
N THR A 86 32.93 9.12 -2.70
CA THR A 86 33.79 8.64 -3.80
C THR A 86 34.56 9.76 -4.49
N CYS A 87 33.96 10.94 -4.65
CA CYS A 87 34.67 12.11 -5.17
C CYS A 87 35.77 12.57 -4.21
N ASP A 88 35.50 12.64 -2.91
CA ASP A 88 36.47 13.07 -1.90
C ASP A 88 37.65 12.10 -1.79
N ILE A 89 37.39 10.78 -1.82
CA ILE A 89 38.44 9.76 -1.83
C ILE A 89 39.27 9.86 -3.11
N ALA A 90 38.64 10.05 -4.28
CA ALA A 90 39.35 10.20 -5.54
C ALA A 90 40.23 11.47 -5.55
N LEU A 91 39.72 12.60 -5.06
CA LEU A 91 40.48 13.85 -4.93
C LEU A 91 41.66 13.72 -3.96
N ALA A 92 41.47 13.09 -2.80
CA ALA A 92 42.56 12.81 -1.86
C ALA A 92 43.62 11.89 -2.48
N TRP A 93 43.20 10.91 -3.27
CA TRP A 93 44.12 10.03 -4.00
C TRP A 93 44.92 10.77 -5.07
N PHE A 94 44.31 11.73 -5.77
CA PHE A 94 45.00 12.63 -6.71
C PHE A 94 45.99 13.56 -6.01
N SER A 95 45.69 14.07 -4.81
CA SER A 95 46.60 14.92 -4.02
C SER A 95 47.77 14.18 -3.36
N ILE A 96 47.64 12.88 -3.07
CA ILE A 96 48.72 12.08 -2.46
C ILE A 96 49.71 11.56 -3.52
N ARG A 97 49.30 11.52 -4.79
CA ARG A 97 50.10 10.97 -5.90
C ARG A 97 50.76 12.04 -6.79
N LEU A 98 50.60 13.33 -6.45
CA LEU A 98 51.27 14.51 -7.02
C LEU A 98 52.22 15.10 -5.97
#